data_AF-A0A7K8UX88-F1
#
_entry.id   AF-A0A7K8UX88-F1
#
_cell.length_a   1.000
_cell.length_b   1.000
_cell.length_c   1.000
_cell.angle_alpha   90.00
_cell.angle_beta   90.00
_cell.angle_gamma   90.00
#
_symmetry.space_group_name_H-M   'P 1'
#
loop_
_entity.id
_entity.type
_entity.pdbx_description
1 polymer ?
#
loop_
_entity_poly.entity_id
_entity_poly.type
_entity_poly.pdbx_seq_one_letter_code
_entity_poly.pdbx_strand_id
1 'polypeptide(L)'
;FSCASGEYLEMKNQVCSKCAEGTYSLGSGIKFDEWDELPAGFSNVATFMDTAVGSAENKADSCNNSSWTPRGNYIESNRDDCTVSLIYAVHLKKSGSVFFEYQYIDNNIFFEFFIQNDQCKEMESTADKWVKLTDNGEWGSHSVTLKSGSNILYWRTTGILMGSKVVKPVLVKNITIEGVAYTSECFACKPGTFSDKPGSSGCQVCPRNTYSEKGAKECTKCKEEMYYSDEGSSVCIERPPCTNKDFFQIHTPCDKEGKTQIMYKWIEPKICREDLPNALTLPPSGERKDCPPCNPGFYNNASSSCTPCPPGT
;
A
#
# COMPACT_ATOMS: atom_id res chain seq x y z
N PHE A 1 -12.49 -25.15 -18.09
CA PHE A 1 -11.73 -25.79 -17.01
C PHE A 1 -11.15 -24.68 -16.15
N SER A 2 -11.32 -24.74 -14.83
CA SER A 2 -10.82 -23.74 -13.87
C SER A 2 -10.38 -24.46 -12.60
N CYS A 3 -9.19 -24.12 -12.08
CA CYS A 3 -8.70 -24.67 -10.82
C CYS A 3 -9.20 -23.86 -9.61
N ALA A 4 -9.23 -24.51 -8.45
CA ALA A 4 -9.54 -23.83 -7.20
C ALA A 4 -8.42 -22.86 -6.82
N SER A 5 -8.72 -21.91 -5.93
CA SER A 5 -7.68 -21.06 -5.36
C SER A 5 -6.69 -21.91 -4.57
N GLY A 6 -5.41 -21.60 -4.71
CA GLY A 6 -4.30 -22.42 -4.24
C GLY A 6 -3.88 -23.53 -5.19
N GLU A 7 -4.53 -23.69 -6.34
CA GLU A 7 -4.19 -24.69 -7.35
C GLU A 7 -3.82 -24.04 -8.68
N TYR A 8 -3.04 -24.76 -9.49
CA TYR A 8 -2.68 -24.40 -10.86
C TYR A 8 -2.94 -25.59 -11.79
N LEU A 9 -3.16 -25.32 -13.07
CA LEU A 9 -3.35 -26.36 -14.07
C LEU A 9 -2.01 -26.92 -14.54
N GLU A 10 -1.72 -28.17 -14.18
CA GLU A 10 -0.55 -28.87 -14.70
C GLU A 10 -0.80 -29.31 -16.15
N MET A 11 -0.18 -28.60 -17.10
CA MET A 11 -0.44 -28.77 -18.54
C MET A 11 -0.12 -30.16 -19.09
N LYS A 12 0.82 -30.89 -18.47
CA LYS A 12 1.20 -32.25 -18.90
C LYS A 12 0.05 -33.25 -18.73
N ASN A 13 -0.70 -33.10 -17.64
CA ASN A 13 -1.64 -34.10 -17.16
C ASN A 13 -3.09 -33.58 -17.18
N GLN A 14 -3.29 -32.27 -17.42
CA GLN A 14 -4.57 -31.58 -17.36
C GLN A 14 -5.27 -31.70 -15.99
N VAL A 15 -4.47 -31.74 -14.91
CA VAL A 15 -4.95 -31.87 -13.53
C VAL A 15 -4.66 -30.58 -12.76
N CYS A 16 -5.56 -30.17 -11.87
CA CYS A 16 -5.29 -29.10 -10.92
C CYS A 16 -4.42 -29.63 -9.78
N SER A 17 -3.25 -29.04 -9.63
CA SER A 17 -2.27 -29.39 -8.61
C SER A 17 -2.12 -28.24 -7.62
N LYS A 18 -1.92 -28.58 -6.34
CA LYS A 18 -1.72 -27.57 -5.29
C LYS A 18 -0.39 -26.85 -5.47
N CYS A 19 -0.38 -25.56 -5.16
CA CYS A 19 0.85 -24.78 -5.03
C CYS A 19 1.72 -25.31 -3.90
N ALA A 20 3.03 -25.24 -4.08
CA ALA A 20 3.99 -25.55 -3.02
C ALA A 20 4.05 -24.41 -2.00
N GLU A 21 4.58 -24.69 -0.81
CA GLU A 21 4.95 -23.66 0.16
C GLU A 21 5.86 -22.61 -0.47
N GLY A 22 5.72 -21.35 -0.03
CA GLY A 22 6.37 -20.20 -0.63
C GLY A 22 5.76 -19.74 -1.95
N THR A 23 4.70 -20.38 -2.41
CA THR A 23 3.96 -20.00 -3.61
C THR A 23 2.46 -19.98 -3.38
N TYR A 24 1.73 -19.24 -4.21
CA TYR A 24 0.29 -19.12 -4.13
C TYR A 24 -0.36 -19.07 -5.51
N SER A 25 -1.67 -19.26 -5.54
CA SER A 25 -2.47 -19.12 -6.77
C SER A 25 -3.87 -18.63 -6.45
N LEU A 26 -4.40 -17.73 -7.27
CA LEU A 26 -5.82 -17.35 -7.21
C LEU A 26 -6.73 -18.39 -7.91
N GLY A 27 -6.15 -19.38 -8.59
CA GLY A 27 -6.83 -20.43 -9.36
C GLY A 27 -7.37 -19.90 -10.70
N SER A 28 -8.30 -18.95 -10.61
CA SER A 28 -8.93 -18.26 -11.75
C SER A 28 -8.71 -16.74 -11.69
N GLY A 29 -7.52 -16.33 -11.26
CA GLY A 29 -7.11 -14.92 -11.16
C GLY A 29 -5.62 -14.70 -11.43
N ILE A 30 -5.26 -13.47 -11.72
CA ILE A 30 -3.88 -12.98 -11.93
C ILE A 30 -3.63 -11.85 -10.94
N LYS A 31 -2.43 -11.77 -10.37
CA LYS A 31 -2.05 -10.70 -9.45
C LYS A 31 -0.70 -10.10 -9.86
N PHE A 32 -0.62 -8.78 -9.79
CA PHE A 32 0.58 -7.98 -10.02
C PHE A 32 0.84 -7.09 -8.80
N ASP A 33 1.77 -7.53 -7.96
CA ASP A 33 2.17 -6.87 -6.71
C ASP A 33 3.69 -6.68 -6.56
N GLU A 34 4.44 -7.00 -7.61
CA GLU A 34 5.87 -6.74 -7.78
C GLU A 34 6.05 -5.86 -9.03
N TRP A 35 6.79 -4.77 -8.88
CA TRP A 35 7.00 -3.71 -9.88
C TRP A 35 8.48 -3.31 -9.95
N ASP A 36 9.40 -4.27 -9.82
CA ASP A 36 10.82 -4.03 -10.11
C ASP A 36 11.04 -3.74 -11.60
N GLU A 37 10.29 -4.45 -12.44
CA GLU A 37 10.17 -4.24 -13.88
C GLU A 37 8.69 -4.23 -14.27
N LEU A 38 8.39 -3.80 -15.50
CA LEU A 38 7.02 -3.82 -16.00
C LEU A 38 6.61 -5.28 -16.29
N PRO A 39 5.57 -5.84 -15.63
CA PRO A 39 5.22 -7.24 -15.83
C PRO A 39 4.79 -7.54 -17.26
N ALA A 40 5.04 -8.78 -17.71
CA ALA A 40 4.68 -9.20 -19.06
C ALA A 40 3.18 -9.02 -19.33
N GLY A 41 2.85 -8.54 -20.54
CA GLY A 41 1.47 -8.26 -20.96
C GLY A 41 1.02 -6.84 -20.71
N PHE A 42 1.71 -6.07 -19.86
CA PHE A 42 1.52 -4.62 -19.80
C PHE A 42 2.19 -3.91 -20.97
N SER A 43 1.56 -2.84 -21.42
CA SER A 43 2.12 -1.90 -22.39
C SER A 43 1.90 -0.47 -21.94
N ASN A 44 2.75 0.44 -22.41
CA ASN A 44 2.75 1.83 -22.02
C ASN A 44 2.69 2.70 -23.28
N VAL A 45 1.74 3.63 -23.32
CA VAL A 45 1.54 4.50 -24.47
C VAL A 45 1.43 5.93 -23.97
N ALA A 46 2.28 6.81 -24.52
CA ALA A 46 2.26 8.24 -24.26
C ALA A 46 1.76 8.99 -25.49
N THR A 47 0.86 9.95 -25.28
CA THR A 47 0.38 10.86 -26.32
C THR A 47 0.29 12.26 -25.77
N PHE A 48 0.48 13.26 -26.62
CA PHE A 48 0.20 14.65 -26.29
C PHE A 48 -1.23 14.99 -26.72
N MET A 49 -2.02 15.61 -25.84
CA MET A 49 -3.38 16.03 -26.17
C MET A 49 -3.34 17.43 -26.79
N ASP A 50 -3.40 17.50 -28.11
CA ASP A 50 -3.32 18.75 -28.87
C ASP A 50 -4.62 19.56 -28.74
N THR A 51 -4.69 20.42 -27.71
CA THR A 51 -5.85 21.27 -27.43
C THR A 51 -5.65 22.74 -27.82
N ALA A 52 -4.54 23.08 -28.47
CA ALA A 52 -4.26 24.45 -28.89
C ALA A 52 -4.05 24.53 -30.40
N VAL A 53 -4.88 25.35 -31.06
CA VAL A 53 -4.68 25.83 -32.43
C VAL A 53 -3.37 26.61 -32.49
N GLY A 54 -2.24 25.93 -32.68
CA GLY A 54 -0.91 26.54 -32.67
C GLY A 54 0.24 25.54 -32.62
N SER A 55 0.75 25.19 -33.81
CA SER A 55 2.01 24.46 -34.10
C SER A 55 2.17 23.07 -33.46
N ALA A 56 1.51 22.09 -34.08
CA ALA A 56 1.54 20.67 -33.71
C ALA A 56 2.82 19.91 -34.13
N GLU A 57 3.77 20.53 -34.84
CA GLU A 57 4.81 19.77 -35.55
C GLU A 57 6.04 19.39 -34.70
N ASN A 58 6.21 19.93 -33.48
CA ASN A 58 7.41 19.67 -32.64
C ASN A 58 7.14 19.18 -31.21
N LYS A 59 5.89 18.86 -30.84
CA LYS A 59 5.51 18.43 -29.47
C LYS A 59 5.13 16.94 -29.35
N ALA A 60 4.95 16.21 -30.45
CA ALA A 60 4.73 14.76 -30.35
C ALA A 60 5.97 14.04 -29.80
N ASP A 61 7.17 14.48 -30.17
CA ASP A 61 8.44 13.95 -29.66
C ASP A 61 8.73 14.30 -28.19
N SER A 62 8.01 15.27 -27.60
CA SER A 62 8.28 15.69 -26.21
C SER A 62 7.77 14.70 -25.17
N CYS A 63 6.85 13.80 -25.53
CA CYS A 63 6.28 12.80 -24.62
C CYS A 63 6.97 11.43 -24.70
N ASN A 64 8.05 11.28 -25.47
CA ASN A 64 8.73 9.99 -25.67
C ASN A 64 9.34 9.43 -24.37
N ASN A 65 9.61 10.28 -23.38
CA ASN A 65 10.14 9.88 -22.07
C ASN A 65 9.05 9.77 -21.00
N SER A 66 7.80 10.05 -21.33
CA SER A 66 6.68 10.03 -20.38
C SER A 66 6.12 8.62 -20.30
N SER A 67 6.10 8.04 -19.12
CA SER A 67 5.71 6.64 -18.95
C SER A 67 5.25 6.34 -17.54
N TRP A 68 4.33 5.38 -17.39
CA TRP A 68 4.22 4.61 -16.16
C TRP A 68 5.52 3.87 -15.84
N THR A 69 6.14 4.16 -14.70
CA THR A 69 7.50 3.72 -14.34
C THR A 69 7.46 2.84 -13.09
N PRO A 70 7.96 1.59 -13.14
CA PRO A 70 8.01 0.69 -12.00
C PRO A 70 8.94 1.21 -10.88
N ARG A 71 8.55 1.04 -9.61
CA ARG A 71 9.24 1.51 -8.40
C ARG A 71 9.34 0.43 -7.31
N GLY A 72 9.52 -0.83 -7.71
CA GLY A 72 9.63 -2.01 -6.84
C GLY A 72 8.28 -2.45 -6.28
N ASN A 73 7.65 -1.62 -5.43
CA ASN A 73 6.39 -1.97 -4.75
C ASN A 73 5.13 -1.36 -5.39
N TYR A 74 5.30 -0.46 -6.33
CA TYR A 74 4.22 0.24 -7.04
C TYR A 74 4.72 0.70 -8.41
N ILE A 75 3.80 1.11 -9.27
CA ILE A 75 4.09 1.81 -10.52
C ILE A 75 3.60 3.25 -10.41
N GLU A 76 4.41 4.22 -10.85
CA GLU A 76 4.06 5.65 -10.82
C GLU A 76 3.82 6.21 -12.22
N SER A 77 2.87 7.13 -12.36
CA SER A 77 2.62 7.83 -13.62
C SER A 77 3.70 8.88 -13.94
N ASN A 78 3.58 9.48 -15.13
CA ASN A 78 4.35 10.66 -15.52
C ASN A 78 4.08 11.87 -14.62
N ARG A 79 4.97 12.86 -14.71
CA ARG A 79 4.93 14.13 -13.95
C ARG A 79 4.85 15.37 -14.84
N ASP A 80 4.70 15.17 -16.14
CA ASP A 80 4.61 16.19 -17.18
C ASP A 80 3.15 16.35 -17.67
N ASP A 81 2.93 17.16 -18.71
CA ASP A 81 1.63 17.41 -19.33
C ASP A 81 1.20 16.33 -20.34
N CYS A 82 1.95 15.25 -20.48
CA CYS A 82 1.59 14.19 -21.40
C CYS A 82 0.43 13.35 -20.86
N THR A 83 -0.34 12.78 -21.78
CA THR A 83 -1.29 11.72 -21.46
C THR A 83 -0.55 10.39 -21.55
N VAL A 84 -0.52 9.60 -20.48
CA VAL A 84 0.11 8.26 -20.50
C VAL A 84 -0.89 7.20 -20.06
N SER A 85 -0.89 6.07 -20.76
CA SER A 85 -1.79 4.94 -20.52
C SER A 85 -0.98 3.69 -20.25
N LEU A 86 -1.22 3.08 -19.10
CA LEU A 86 -0.82 1.70 -18.80
C LEU A 86 -1.96 0.79 -19.24
N ILE A 87 -1.65 -0.19 -20.09
CA ILE A 87 -2.64 -1.01 -20.79
C ILE A 87 -2.38 -2.48 -20.50
N TYR A 88 -3.42 -3.23 -20.15
CA TYR A 88 -3.36 -4.69 -19.99
C TYR A 88 -4.54 -5.37 -20.68
N ALA A 89 -4.26 -6.28 -21.59
CA ALA A 89 -5.28 -7.06 -22.29
C ALA A 89 -5.48 -8.42 -21.61
N VAL A 90 -6.72 -8.76 -21.28
CA VAL A 90 -7.06 -9.98 -20.57
C VAL A 90 -8.32 -10.63 -21.12
N HIS A 91 -8.33 -11.96 -21.20
CA HIS A 91 -9.48 -12.72 -21.66
C HIS A 91 -10.08 -13.54 -20.52
N LEU A 92 -11.32 -13.21 -20.15
CA LEU A 92 -12.05 -13.80 -19.05
C LEU A 92 -12.94 -14.95 -19.55
N LYS A 93 -12.88 -16.11 -18.89
CA LYS A 93 -13.77 -17.25 -19.19
C LYS A 93 -15.13 -17.13 -18.52
N LYS A 94 -15.20 -16.38 -17.43
CA LYS A 94 -16.44 -16.04 -16.71
C LYS A 94 -16.37 -14.57 -16.32
N SER A 95 -17.52 -13.95 -16.06
CA SER A 95 -17.52 -12.60 -15.47
C SER A 95 -16.69 -12.60 -14.19
N GLY A 96 -15.95 -11.52 -13.99
CA GLY A 96 -14.99 -11.37 -12.90
C GLY A 96 -14.85 -9.91 -12.52
N SER A 97 -13.71 -9.54 -11.98
CA SER A 97 -13.43 -8.18 -11.54
C SER A 97 -11.96 -7.83 -11.72
N VAL A 98 -11.68 -6.54 -11.77
CA VAL A 98 -10.35 -5.99 -11.59
C VAL A 98 -10.35 -5.15 -10.32
N PHE A 99 -9.37 -5.38 -9.47
CA PHE A 99 -9.11 -4.64 -8.26
C PHE A 99 -7.69 -4.06 -8.32
N PHE A 100 -7.50 -2.84 -7.82
CA PHE A 100 -6.18 -2.27 -7.62
C PHE A 100 -6.20 -1.25 -6.49
N GLU A 101 -5.05 -1.05 -5.87
CA GLU A 101 -4.81 0.02 -4.91
C GLU A 101 -4.11 1.18 -5.59
N TYR A 102 -4.42 2.40 -5.17
CA TYR A 102 -3.86 3.60 -5.77
C TYR A 102 -3.66 4.72 -4.75
N GLN A 103 -2.77 5.64 -5.09
CA GLN A 103 -2.59 6.92 -4.41
C GLN A 103 -2.71 8.03 -5.45
N TYR A 104 -3.68 8.93 -5.25
CA TYR A 104 -4.04 9.98 -6.20
C TYR A 104 -4.36 11.27 -5.44
N ILE A 105 -3.36 12.13 -5.26
CA ILE A 105 -3.41 13.26 -4.31
C ILE A 105 -3.38 14.65 -4.96
N ASP A 106 -3.19 14.73 -6.27
CA ASP A 106 -3.04 15.99 -6.99
C ASP A 106 -4.18 16.14 -7.99
N ASN A 107 -4.98 17.19 -7.86
CA ASN A 107 -6.11 17.43 -8.75
C ASN A 107 -5.69 18.05 -10.11
N ASN A 108 -4.40 18.34 -10.31
CA ASN A 108 -3.86 18.84 -11.59
C ASN A 108 -3.47 17.72 -12.56
N ILE A 109 -3.54 16.46 -12.12
CA ILE A 109 -3.44 15.28 -12.99
C ILE A 109 -4.81 14.61 -13.02
N PHE A 110 -5.35 14.36 -14.20
CA PHE A 110 -6.60 13.60 -14.34
C PHE A 110 -6.27 12.12 -14.39
N PHE A 111 -6.83 11.34 -13.46
CA PHE A 111 -6.70 9.89 -13.45
C PHE A 111 -8.03 9.23 -13.76
N GLU A 112 -8.04 8.40 -14.79
CA GLU A 112 -9.21 7.62 -15.18
C GLU A 112 -8.84 6.14 -15.37
N PHE A 113 -9.78 5.29 -14.98
CA PHE A 113 -9.73 3.87 -15.25
C PHE A 113 -10.92 3.50 -16.14
N PHE A 114 -10.65 2.87 -17.28
CA PHE A 114 -11.71 2.46 -18.19
C PHE A 114 -11.38 1.14 -18.89
N ILE A 115 -12.44 0.49 -19.37
CA ILE A 115 -12.38 -0.84 -19.97
C ILE A 115 -12.92 -0.73 -21.40
N GLN A 116 -12.16 -1.25 -22.35
CA GLN A 116 -12.62 -1.43 -23.73
C GLN A 116 -12.80 -2.92 -24.04
N ASN A 117 -13.76 -3.23 -24.90
CA ASN A 117 -13.86 -4.56 -25.51
C ASN A 117 -13.06 -4.64 -26.82
N ASP A 118 -13.09 -5.82 -27.45
CA ASP A 118 -12.51 -6.12 -28.76
C ASP A 118 -13.07 -5.28 -29.93
N GLN A 119 -14.19 -4.57 -29.72
CA GLN A 119 -14.78 -3.65 -30.69
C GLN A 119 -14.39 -2.19 -30.45
N CYS A 120 -13.39 -1.92 -29.59
CA CYS A 120 -12.97 -0.57 -29.20
C CYS A 120 -14.09 0.28 -28.57
N LYS A 121 -15.16 -0.36 -28.09
CA LYS A 121 -16.23 0.32 -27.37
C LYS A 121 -15.87 0.34 -25.90
N GLU A 122 -15.80 1.53 -25.33
CA GLU A 122 -15.78 1.68 -23.87
C GLU A 122 -17.03 1.00 -23.32
N MET A 123 -16.86 0.10 -22.35
CA MET A 123 -18.01 -0.44 -21.65
C MET A 123 -18.66 0.69 -20.85
N GLU A 124 -19.96 0.90 -21.03
CA GLU A 124 -20.76 1.76 -20.16
C GLU A 124 -20.71 1.22 -18.72
N SER A 125 -19.68 1.62 -17.96
CA SER A 125 -19.71 1.51 -16.50
C SER A 125 -20.55 2.67 -16.01
N THR A 126 -21.80 2.40 -15.66
CA THR A 126 -22.65 3.33 -14.92
C THR A 126 -21.92 3.72 -13.62
N ALA A 127 -21.37 4.93 -13.57
CA ALA A 127 -20.85 5.67 -12.41
C ALA A 127 -19.35 5.63 -12.02
N ASP A 128 -18.50 4.68 -12.46
CA ASP A 128 -17.17 4.47 -11.82
C ASP A 128 -15.91 4.76 -12.67
N LYS A 129 -16.01 5.42 -13.83
CA LYS A 129 -14.84 5.78 -14.68
C LYS A 129 -13.82 6.68 -13.96
N TRP A 130 -14.30 7.50 -13.02
CA TRP A 130 -13.49 8.49 -12.32
C TRP A 130 -13.00 7.94 -10.99
N VAL A 131 -11.71 7.70 -10.91
CA VAL A 131 -11.04 7.34 -9.66
C VAL A 131 -11.03 8.57 -8.75
N LYS A 132 -11.44 8.40 -7.49
CA LYS A 132 -11.56 9.52 -6.53
C LYS A 132 -10.18 9.94 -6.03
N LEU A 133 -10.03 11.21 -5.67
CA LEU A 133 -8.82 11.67 -4.96
C LEU A 133 -8.71 10.94 -3.62
N THR A 134 -7.49 10.56 -3.26
CA THR A 134 -7.13 10.01 -1.95
C THR A 134 -6.74 11.12 -0.99
N ASP A 135 -7.13 11.01 0.27
CA ASP A 135 -6.79 11.99 1.30
C ASP A 135 -5.40 11.74 1.89
N ASN A 136 -4.64 12.81 2.14
CA ASN A 136 -3.40 12.82 2.93
C ASN A 136 -2.33 11.79 2.55
N GLY A 137 -2.37 11.27 1.31
CA GLY A 137 -1.43 10.27 0.82
C GLY A 137 -1.69 8.84 1.31
N GLU A 138 -2.90 8.57 1.78
CA GLU A 138 -3.35 7.20 2.05
C GLU A 138 -3.61 6.44 0.73
N TRP A 139 -3.52 5.11 0.80
CA TRP A 139 -3.85 4.23 -0.32
C TRP A 139 -5.36 4.01 -0.37
N GLY A 140 -5.98 4.37 -1.48
CA GLY A 140 -7.35 3.99 -1.80
C GLY A 140 -7.40 2.67 -2.57
N SER A 141 -8.61 2.12 -2.72
CA SER A 141 -8.86 0.91 -3.52
C SER A 141 -9.94 1.15 -4.55
N HIS A 142 -9.80 0.59 -5.74
CA HIS A 142 -10.80 0.64 -6.80
C HIS A 142 -11.08 -0.78 -7.30
N SER A 143 -12.36 -1.08 -7.55
CA SER A 143 -12.80 -2.39 -8.02
C SER A 143 -13.90 -2.22 -9.06
N VAL A 144 -13.75 -2.89 -10.21
CA VAL A 144 -14.71 -2.82 -11.31
C VAL A 144 -15.02 -4.22 -11.82
N THR A 145 -16.30 -4.48 -12.10
CA THR A 145 -16.75 -5.75 -12.68
C THR A 145 -16.36 -5.84 -14.16
N LEU A 146 -15.79 -6.97 -14.56
CA LEU A 146 -15.43 -7.31 -15.92
C LEU A 146 -16.41 -8.33 -16.50
N LYS A 147 -16.81 -8.14 -17.77
CA LYS A 147 -17.65 -9.14 -18.46
C LYS A 147 -16.79 -10.29 -18.97
N SER A 148 -17.39 -11.46 -19.15
CA SER A 148 -16.74 -12.58 -19.84
C SER A 148 -16.33 -12.18 -21.27
N GLY A 149 -15.19 -12.69 -21.74
CA GLY A 149 -14.61 -12.36 -23.03
C GLY A 149 -13.36 -11.47 -22.90
N SER A 150 -13.00 -10.82 -23.99
CA SER A 150 -11.80 -9.97 -24.04
C SER A 150 -12.09 -8.60 -23.42
N ASN A 151 -11.25 -8.18 -22.48
CA ASN A 151 -11.28 -6.89 -21.82
C ASN A 151 -9.89 -6.25 -21.95
N ILE A 152 -9.84 -4.97 -22.31
CA ILE A 152 -8.62 -4.18 -22.36
C ILE A 152 -8.74 -3.11 -21.29
N LEU A 153 -7.85 -3.17 -20.30
CA LEU A 153 -7.86 -2.34 -19.11
C LEU A 153 -6.91 -1.16 -19.32
N TYR A 154 -7.37 0.05 -19.03
CA TYR A 154 -6.57 1.27 -19.17
C TYR A 154 -6.50 2.02 -17.85
N TRP A 155 -5.28 2.25 -17.36
CA TRP A 155 -4.99 3.25 -16.33
C TRP A 155 -4.37 4.46 -17.03
N ARG A 156 -5.17 5.51 -17.21
CA ARG A 156 -4.75 6.68 -18.00
C ARG A 156 -4.63 7.91 -17.10
N THR A 157 -3.50 8.59 -17.21
CA THR A 157 -3.28 9.90 -16.60
C THR A 157 -3.11 10.97 -17.65
N THR A 158 -3.61 12.18 -17.38
CA THR A 158 -3.38 13.38 -18.21
C THR A 158 -3.02 14.55 -17.31
N GLY A 159 -1.79 15.06 -17.44
CA GLY A 159 -1.36 16.23 -16.69
C GLY A 159 -1.93 17.53 -17.28
N ILE A 160 -2.38 18.45 -16.43
CA ILE A 160 -2.69 19.83 -16.84
C ILE A 160 -1.69 20.78 -16.18
N LEU A 161 -0.68 21.20 -16.94
CA LEU A 161 0.31 22.16 -16.47
C LEU A 161 -0.20 23.61 -16.70
N MET A 162 -0.71 24.24 -15.64
CA MET A 162 -0.89 25.71 -15.61
C MET A 162 0.33 26.36 -14.93
N GLY A 163 1.40 26.58 -15.70
CA GLY A 163 2.66 27.20 -15.23
C GLY A 163 3.76 26.19 -14.88
N SER A 164 4.69 26.57 -14.00
CA SER A 164 5.93 25.79 -13.71
C SER A 164 5.79 24.75 -12.58
N LYS A 165 4.58 24.32 -12.21
CA LYS A 165 4.38 23.34 -11.12
C LYS A 165 4.47 21.92 -11.65
N VAL A 166 5.42 21.14 -11.12
CA VAL A 166 5.50 19.69 -11.34
C VAL A 166 4.31 19.02 -10.64
N VAL A 167 3.51 18.24 -11.37
CA VAL A 167 2.38 17.50 -10.78
C VAL A 167 2.87 16.30 -9.97
N LYS A 168 2.15 15.95 -8.91
CA LYS A 168 2.42 14.71 -8.18
C LYS A 168 1.80 13.54 -8.96
N PRO A 169 2.55 12.46 -9.23
CA PRO A 169 2.06 11.36 -10.03
C PRO A 169 1.04 10.54 -9.27
N VAL A 170 0.28 9.76 -10.04
CA VAL A 170 -0.58 8.70 -9.52
C VAL A 170 0.27 7.47 -9.28
N LEU A 171 0.08 6.82 -8.14
CA LEU A 171 0.71 5.54 -7.84
C LEU A 171 -0.33 4.43 -7.91
N VAL A 172 0.02 3.27 -8.46
CA VAL A 172 -0.85 2.07 -8.50
C VAL A 172 -0.06 0.87 -8.00
N LYS A 173 -0.70 -0.02 -7.24
CA LYS A 173 -0.13 -1.30 -6.80
C LYS A 173 -1.20 -2.37 -6.63
N ASN A 174 -0.76 -3.61 -6.39
CA ASN A 174 -1.62 -4.75 -6.05
C ASN A 174 -2.79 -4.96 -7.05
N ILE A 175 -2.50 -4.93 -8.36
CA ILE A 175 -3.51 -5.16 -9.39
C ILE A 175 -3.90 -6.64 -9.37
N THR A 176 -5.19 -6.94 -9.20
CA THR A 176 -5.73 -8.30 -9.19
C THR A 176 -6.85 -8.39 -10.21
N ILE A 177 -6.82 -9.42 -11.07
CA ILE A 177 -7.83 -9.65 -12.11
C ILE A 177 -8.40 -11.05 -11.92
N GLU A 178 -9.71 -11.17 -11.76
CA GLU A 178 -10.42 -12.43 -11.58
C GLU A 178 -11.24 -12.82 -12.83
N GLY A 179 -11.58 -14.10 -12.94
CA GLY A 179 -12.42 -14.62 -14.02
C GLY A 179 -11.64 -15.15 -15.22
N VAL A 180 -10.30 -15.20 -15.15
CA VAL A 180 -9.46 -15.87 -16.15
C VAL A 180 -9.62 -17.39 -16.08
N ALA A 181 -9.19 -18.10 -17.12
CA ALA A 181 -9.44 -19.54 -17.26
C ALA A 181 -8.84 -20.36 -16.11
N TYR A 182 -7.52 -20.32 -16.04
CA TYR A 182 -6.68 -21.04 -15.08
C TYR A 182 -5.34 -20.31 -15.03
N THR A 183 -4.64 -20.41 -13.91
CA THR A 183 -3.20 -20.16 -13.90
C THR A 183 -2.45 -21.45 -14.24
N SER A 184 -1.44 -21.35 -15.10
CA SER A 184 -0.58 -22.48 -15.48
C SER A 184 0.56 -22.73 -14.48
N GLU A 185 0.76 -21.80 -13.55
CA GLU A 185 1.81 -21.85 -12.54
C GLU A 185 1.39 -21.14 -11.26
N CYS A 186 2.11 -21.41 -10.18
CA CYS A 186 1.96 -20.70 -8.92
C CYS A 186 2.92 -19.51 -8.89
N PHE A 187 2.46 -18.42 -8.30
CA PHE A 187 3.26 -17.21 -8.11
C PHE A 187 4.06 -17.35 -6.82
N ALA A 188 5.34 -16.98 -6.85
CA ALA A 188 6.15 -16.92 -5.64
C ALA A 188 5.61 -15.84 -4.70
N CYS A 189 5.69 -16.07 -3.39
CA CYS A 189 5.42 -15.02 -2.42
C CYS A 189 6.39 -13.86 -2.61
N LYS A 190 5.87 -12.64 -2.70
CA LYS A 190 6.73 -11.46 -2.80
C LYS A 190 7.59 -11.29 -1.52
N PRO A 191 8.75 -10.62 -1.61
CA PRO A 191 9.55 -10.29 -0.43
C PRO A 191 8.71 -9.63 0.68
N GLY A 192 9.00 -9.98 1.93
CA GLY A 192 8.22 -9.60 3.10
C GLY A 192 6.91 -10.36 3.30
N THR A 193 6.63 -11.36 2.46
CA THR A 193 5.52 -12.30 2.65
C THR A 193 6.01 -13.75 2.59
N PHE A 194 5.19 -14.67 3.10
CA PHE A 194 5.50 -16.09 3.11
C PHE A 194 4.26 -16.96 2.93
N SER A 195 4.46 -18.24 2.62
CA SER A 195 3.39 -19.25 2.63
C SER A 195 3.94 -20.55 3.20
N ASP A 196 3.42 -20.96 4.35
CA ASP A 196 3.86 -22.15 5.09
C ASP A 196 3.10 -23.42 4.70
N LYS A 197 2.10 -23.31 3.82
CA LYS A 197 1.17 -24.40 3.50
C LYS A 197 1.02 -24.62 2.00
N PRO A 198 1.08 -25.87 1.53
CA PRO A 198 0.68 -26.21 0.18
C PRO A 198 -0.77 -25.84 -0.09
N GLY A 199 -1.05 -25.38 -1.32
CA GLY A 199 -2.40 -24.98 -1.72
C GLY A 199 -2.81 -23.60 -1.21
N SER A 200 -1.86 -22.70 -0.96
CA SER A 200 -2.17 -21.35 -0.47
C SER A 200 -2.76 -20.48 -1.57
N SER A 201 -3.88 -19.81 -1.28
CA SER A 201 -4.51 -18.84 -2.19
C SER A 201 -3.87 -17.45 -2.18
N GLY A 202 -3.01 -17.19 -1.20
CA GLY A 202 -2.23 -15.96 -1.05
C GLY A 202 -1.12 -16.15 -0.02
N CYS A 203 -0.22 -15.18 0.04
CA CYS A 203 0.87 -15.16 1.02
C CYS A 203 0.50 -14.34 2.25
N GLN A 204 1.02 -14.75 3.40
CA GLN A 204 0.89 -14.09 4.67
C GLN A 204 1.99 -13.03 4.82
N VAL A 205 1.67 -11.90 5.43
CA VAL A 205 2.63 -10.81 5.65
C VAL A 205 3.57 -11.19 6.80
N CYS A 206 4.87 -10.91 6.64
CA CYS A 206 5.82 -11.12 7.72
C CYS A 206 5.57 -10.13 8.87
N PRO A 207 5.42 -10.62 10.12
CA PRO A 207 5.22 -9.74 11.26
C PRO A 207 6.44 -8.84 11.50
N ARG A 208 6.25 -7.76 12.28
CA ARG A 208 7.35 -6.87 12.71
C ARG A 208 8.52 -7.65 13.30
N ASN A 209 9.73 -7.12 13.11
CA ASN A 209 11.01 -7.75 13.48
C ASN A 209 11.29 -9.08 12.76
N THR A 210 10.57 -9.37 11.69
CA THR A 210 10.88 -10.47 10.77
C THR A 210 10.92 -9.96 9.32
N TYR A 211 11.60 -10.70 8.46
CA TYR A 211 11.71 -10.40 7.04
C TYR A 211 11.65 -11.67 6.21
N SER A 212 11.40 -11.55 4.91
CA SER A 212 11.50 -12.67 4.01
C SER A 212 11.92 -12.27 2.61
N GLU A 213 12.64 -13.18 1.95
CA GLU A 213 12.96 -13.08 0.54
C GLU A 213 11.81 -13.60 -0.33
N LYS A 214 11.93 -13.43 -1.64
CA LYS A 214 10.97 -13.96 -2.61
C LYS A 214 10.83 -15.48 -2.48
N GLY A 215 9.60 -15.97 -2.46
CA GLY A 215 9.29 -17.40 -2.39
C GLY A 215 9.48 -18.02 -1.01
N ALA A 216 9.54 -17.21 0.05
CA ALA A 216 9.78 -17.70 1.40
C ALA A 216 8.61 -18.54 1.95
N LYS A 217 8.98 -19.57 2.71
CA LYS A 217 8.04 -20.48 3.39
C LYS A 217 7.75 -20.07 4.82
N GLU A 218 8.60 -19.22 5.38
CA GLU A 218 8.52 -18.66 6.72
C GLU A 218 9.29 -17.34 6.76
N CYS A 219 9.05 -16.52 7.78
CA CYS A 219 9.79 -15.29 8.00
C CYS A 219 11.02 -15.53 8.87
N THR A 220 12.12 -14.90 8.50
CA THR A 220 13.37 -14.92 9.27
C THR A 220 13.35 -13.78 10.29
N LYS A 221 13.72 -14.06 11.55
CA LYS A 221 13.80 -13.02 12.59
C LYS A 221 14.99 -12.10 12.38
N CYS A 222 14.79 -10.80 12.62
CA CYS A 222 15.88 -9.85 12.75
C CYS A 222 16.67 -10.10 14.05
N LYS A 223 17.96 -9.73 14.05
CA LYS A 223 18.74 -9.66 15.30
C LYS A 223 18.25 -8.46 16.11
N GLU A 224 17.34 -8.72 17.04
CA GLU A 224 16.52 -7.70 17.71
C GLU A 224 17.35 -6.59 18.38
N GLU A 225 18.60 -6.86 18.79
CA GLU A 225 19.46 -5.88 19.44
C GLU A 225 19.98 -4.80 18.48
N MET A 226 20.25 -5.16 17.23
CA MET A 226 20.93 -4.28 16.26
C MET A 226 20.02 -3.86 15.11
N TYR A 227 19.06 -4.71 14.74
CA TYR A 227 18.21 -4.54 13.59
C TYR A 227 16.74 -4.61 13.97
N TYR A 228 15.91 -3.99 13.15
CA TYR A 228 14.46 -4.10 13.20
C TYR A 228 13.93 -4.23 11.77
N SER A 229 12.66 -4.59 11.66
CA SER A 229 11.94 -4.50 10.40
C SER A 229 10.50 -4.13 10.67
N ASP A 230 9.93 -3.33 9.77
CA ASP A 230 8.50 -3.12 9.74
C ASP A 230 7.77 -4.38 9.25
N GLU A 231 6.47 -4.41 9.47
CA GLU A 231 5.62 -5.48 8.97
C GLU A 231 5.68 -5.52 7.43
N GLY A 232 5.85 -6.72 6.87
CA GLY A 232 5.96 -6.91 5.43
C GLY A 232 7.31 -6.48 4.83
N SER A 233 8.36 -6.35 5.65
CA SER A 233 9.69 -5.99 5.14
C SER A 233 10.39 -7.16 4.46
N SER A 234 11.08 -6.87 3.36
CA SER A 234 12.00 -7.81 2.71
C SER A 234 13.36 -7.90 3.39
N VAL A 235 13.68 -6.98 4.30
CA VAL A 235 15.01 -6.88 4.91
C VAL A 235 14.94 -6.33 6.33
N CYS A 236 15.94 -6.70 7.14
CA CYS A 236 16.18 -6.05 8.43
C CYS A 236 17.03 -4.80 8.24
N ILE A 237 16.61 -3.69 8.84
CA ILE A 237 17.33 -2.41 8.83
C ILE A 237 17.93 -2.13 10.20
N GLU A 238 19.06 -1.42 10.22
CA GLU A 238 19.73 -1.07 11.47
C GLU A 238 18.87 -0.13 12.31
N ARG A 239 18.86 -0.37 13.63
CA ARG A 239 18.17 0.49 14.57
C ARG A 239 18.91 1.83 14.67
N PRO A 240 18.24 2.97 14.38
CA PRO A 240 18.85 4.28 14.45
C PRO A 240 19.10 4.74 15.90
N PRO A 241 19.95 5.78 16.12
CA PRO A 241 20.10 6.40 17.44
C PRO A 241 18.78 7.05 17.89
N CYS A 242 18.47 6.97 19.18
CA CYS A 242 17.25 7.56 19.74
C CYS A 242 17.24 9.09 19.64
N THR A 243 16.08 9.65 19.29
CA THR A 243 15.81 11.07 19.11
C THR A 243 14.64 11.54 19.98
N ASN A 244 14.37 12.84 19.98
CA ASN A 244 13.23 13.42 20.68
C ASN A 244 11.87 13.04 20.10
N LYS A 245 11.84 12.37 18.94
CA LYS A 245 10.61 11.84 18.33
C LYS A 245 10.27 10.44 18.83
N ASP A 246 11.19 9.78 19.53
CA ASP A 246 11.06 8.38 19.94
C ASP A 246 10.49 8.22 21.36
N PHE A 247 10.31 9.32 22.09
CA PHE A 247 9.70 9.32 23.42
C PHE A 247 8.66 10.42 23.55
N PHE A 248 7.74 10.24 24.50
CA PHE A 248 6.68 11.20 24.81
C PHE A 248 6.64 11.49 26.30
N GLN A 249 6.10 12.66 26.63
CA GLN A 249 5.94 13.13 28.00
C GLN A 249 4.60 12.67 28.58
N ILE A 250 4.61 12.11 29.79
CA ILE A 250 3.40 11.84 30.57
C ILE A 250 3.53 12.38 32.00
N HIS A 251 2.41 12.42 32.71
CA HIS A 251 2.38 12.67 34.14
C HIS A 251 2.28 11.35 34.90
N THR A 252 2.98 11.23 36.04
CA THR A 252 2.75 10.12 36.97
C THR A 252 1.30 10.15 37.48
N PRO A 253 0.74 9.00 37.88
CA PRO A 253 -0.42 9.00 38.76
C PRO A 253 -0.18 9.89 39.99
N CYS A 254 -1.24 10.50 40.52
CA CYS A 254 -1.18 11.28 41.74
C CYS A 254 -0.83 10.37 42.93
N ASP A 255 0.16 10.77 43.71
CA ASP A 255 0.50 10.07 44.95
C ASP A 255 -0.48 10.43 46.09
N LYS A 256 -0.27 9.85 47.28
CA LYS A 256 -1.11 10.10 48.47
C LYS A 256 -1.03 11.54 48.97
N GLU A 257 -0.02 12.29 48.57
CA GLU A 257 0.17 13.71 48.91
C GLU A 257 -0.48 14.63 47.86
N GLY A 258 -1.16 14.06 46.86
CA GLY A 258 -1.79 14.81 45.78
C GLY A 258 -0.77 15.42 44.81
N LYS A 259 0.43 14.84 44.72
CA LYS A 259 1.49 15.30 43.83
C LYS A 259 1.63 14.41 42.60
N THR A 260 1.95 15.03 41.47
CA THR A 260 2.33 14.37 40.21
C THR A 260 3.64 14.96 39.72
N GLN A 261 4.34 14.25 38.84
CA GLN A 261 5.54 14.75 38.19
C GLN A 261 5.57 14.31 36.73
N ILE A 262 6.29 15.08 35.92
CA ILE A 262 6.53 14.75 34.53
C ILE A 262 7.51 13.57 34.46
N MET A 263 7.17 12.56 33.68
CA MET A 263 8.10 11.49 33.27
C MET A 263 8.07 11.32 31.75
N TYR A 264 9.13 10.74 31.20
CA TYR A 264 9.23 10.43 29.78
C TYR A 264 9.14 8.92 29.57
N LYS A 265 8.45 8.50 28.52
CA LYS A 265 8.36 7.10 28.11
C LYS A 265 8.69 6.95 26.63
N TRP A 266 9.43 5.89 26.30
CA TRP A 266 9.65 5.50 24.91
C TRP A 266 8.32 5.15 24.24
N ILE A 267 8.21 5.48 22.95
CA ILE A 267 7.12 5.01 22.10
C ILE A 267 7.32 3.51 21.86
N GLU A 268 6.26 2.73 22.03
CA GLU A 268 6.28 1.30 21.79
C GLU A 268 5.76 0.95 20.39
N PRO A 269 6.44 0.05 19.64
CA PRO A 269 7.67 -0.64 20.02
C PRO A 269 8.91 0.28 19.94
N LYS A 270 9.86 0.12 20.88
CA LYS A 270 11.11 0.88 20.87
C LYS A 270 11.99 0.43 19.70
N ILE A 271 12.08 1.28 18.67
CA ILE A 271 12.88 1.03 17.47
C ILE A 271 14.34 1.45 17.68
N CYS A 272 14.56 2.58 18.35
CA CYS A 272 15.87 3.21 18.45
C CYS A 272 16.80 2.61 19.53
N ARG A 273 18.09 2.84 19.35
CA ARG A 273 19.18 2.45 20.27
C ARG A 273 19.75 3.64 21.03
N GLU A 274 20.02 3.43 22.31
CA GLU A 274 20.57 4.44 23.24
C GLU A 274 22.10 4.37 23.32
N ASP A 275 22.71 3.26 22.91
CA ASP A 275 24.14 3.02 22.99
C ASP A 275 24.92 3.50 21.74
N LEU A 276 24.21 4.07 20.76
CA LEU A 276 24.80 4.66 19.57
C LEU A 276 25.28 6.10 19.82
N PRO A 277 26.29 6.57 19.06
CA PRO A 277 26.73 7.97 19.14
C PRO A 277 25.57 8.93 18.91
N ASN A 278 25.49 9.98 19.73
CA ASN A 278 24.43 11.00 19.71
C ASN A 278 23.01 10.51 20.02
N ALA A 279 22.85 9.27 20.48
CA ALA A 279 21.54 8.80 20.94
C ALA A 279 21.14 9.50 22.24
N LEU A 280 19.88 9.93 22.30
CA LEU A 280 19.28 10.46 23.51
C LEU A 280 18.91 9.32 24.46
N THR A 281 19.15 9.53 25.74
CA THR A 281 18.54 8.75 26.83
C THR A 281 17.28 9.46 27.32
N LEU A 282 16.38 8.75 28.00
CA LEU A 282 15.22 9.40 28.61
C LEU A 282 15.67 10.53 29.56
N PRO A 283 15.08 11.73 29.45
CA PRO A 283 15.37 12.80 30.40
C PRO A 283 14.95 12.42 31.82
N PRO A 284 15.59 12.99 32.86
CA PRO A 284 15.18 12.78 34.24
C PRO A 284 13.75 13.28 34.47
N SER A 285 13.05 12.66 35.44
CA SER A 285 11.72 13.12 35.83
C SER A 285 11.77 14.56 36.36
N GLY A 286 10.72 15.33 36.05
CA GLY A 286 10.58 16.71 36.50
C GLY A 286 10.25 16.80 37.99
N GLU A 287 10.18 18.04 38.50
CA GLU A 287 9.79 18.31 39.88
C GLU A 287 8.34 17.85 40.17
N ARG A 288 8.11 17.50 41.44
CA ARG A 288 6.77 17.19 41.94
C ARG A 288 5.92 18.46 42.03
N LYS A 289 4.77 18.44 41.38
CA LYS A 289 3.78 19.51 41.34
C LYS A 289 2.44 19.03 41.85
N ASP A 290 1.62 19.96 42.32
CA ASP A 290 0.25 19.65 42.71
C ASP A 290 -0.55 19.07 41.55
N CYS A 291 -1.36 18.06 41.84
CA CYS A 291 -2.24 17.46 40.86
C CYS A 291 -3.28 18.47 40.37
N PRO A 292 -3.61 18.45 39.07
CA PRO A 292 -4.68 19.29 38.54
C PRO A 292 -6.02 18.94 39.21
N PRO A 293 -6.95 19.91 39.33
CA PRO A 293 -8.28 19.63 39.85
C PRO A 293 -9.02 18.65 38.95
N CYS A 294 -9.94 17.88 39.54
CA CYS A 294 -10.84 17.02 38.77
C CYS A 294 -11.73 17.85 37.84
N ASN A 295 -12.07 17.28 36.68
CA ASN A 295 -13.04 17.89 35.76
C ASN A 295 -14.40 18.10 36.47
N PRO A 296 -15.20 19.11 36.06
CA PRO A 296 -16.53 19.33 36.61
C PRO A 296 -17.40 18.06 36.60
N GLY A 297 -18.12 17.80 37.69
CA GLY A 297 -18.89 16.57 37.89
C GLY A 297 -18.10 15.41 38.50
N PHE A 298 -16.83 15.62 38.85
CA PHE A 298 -16.00 14.68 39.60
C PHE A 298 -15.38 15.34 40.83
N TYR A 299 -15.23 14.58 41.92
CA TYR A 299 -14.52 14.98 43.12
C TYR A 299 -13.31 14.07 43.37
N ASN A 300 -12.28 14.59 44.06
CA ASN A 300 -11.09 13.82 44.39
C ASN A 300 -11.36 12.93 45.62
N ASN A 301 -11.19 11.62 45.48
CA ASN A 301 -11.30 10.67 46.59
C ASN A 301 -9.97 10.57 47.36
N ALA A 302 -9.97 10.01 48.58
CA ALA A 302 -8.79 9.82 49.44
C ALA A 302 -7.65 8.98 48.81
N SER A 303 -7.87 8.37 47.64
CA SER A 303 -6.90 7.66 46.82
C SER A 303 -6.31 8.48 45.67
N SER A 304 -6.49 9.81 45.67
CA SER A 304 -6.01 10.73 44.63
C SER A 304 -6.53 10.41 43.23
N SER A 305 -7.75 9.88 43.16
CA SER A 305 -8.47 9.53 41.93
C SER A 305 -9.79 10.30 41.86
N CYS A 306 -10.13 10.77 40.68
CA CYS A 306 -11.37 11.52 40.43
C CYS A 306 -12.56 10.57 40.29
N THR A 307 -13.52 10.68 41.21
CA THR A 307 -14.77 9.90 41.21
C THR A 307 -15.97 10.79 40.86
N PRO A 308 -16.97 10.30 40.12
CA PRO A 308 -18.12 11.09 39.74
C PRO A 308 -18.93 11.54 40.97
N CYS A 309 -19.43 12.77 40.95
CA CYS A 309 -20.30 13.30 41.99
C CYS A 309 -21.63 12.51 42.04
N PRO A 310 -22.27 12.37 43.22
CA PRO A 310 -23.60 11.78 43.33
C PRO A 310 -24.63 12.55 42.48
N PRO A 311 -25.66 11.87 41.94
CA PRO A 311 -26.73 12.56 41.22
C PRO A 311 -27.43 13.60 42.12
N GLY A 312 -27.44 14.87 41.70
CA GLY A 312 -28.14 15.95 42.41
C GLY A 312 -27.26 16.90 43.24
N THR A 313 -25.93 16.82 43.12
CA THR A 313 -24.94 17.78 43.66
C THR A 313 -24.21 18.49 42.53
#